data_AF-A0AA42R8C0-F1
#
_entry.id   AF-A0AA42R8C0-F1
#
_cell.length_a   1.000
_cell.length_b   1.000
_cell.length_c   1.000
_cell.angle_alpha   90.00
_cell.angle_beta   90.00
_cell.angle_gamma   90.00
#
_symmetry.space_group_name_H-M   'P 1'
#
loop_
_entity.id
_entity.type
_entity.pdbx_description
1 polymer ?
#
loop_
_entity_poly.entity_id
_entity_poly.type
_entity_poly.pdbx_seq_one_letter_code
_entity_poly.pdbx_strand_id
1 'polypeptide(L)'
;MSVTVEQAADPAHTLPNVFSNHAGLEPWSGKDVDQLTQEDMAMIWTYCSEHGYRDGWNDEFSKRPGEGREGPFHRQLFGGELHAQWQHNYDHGAEEARNAGARGPKSARLVGDPL
;
A
#
# COMPACT_ATOMS: atom_id res chain seq x y z
N MET A 1 12.14 -2.48 1.83
CA MET A 1 11.91 -2.80 3.26
C MET A 1 10.89 -3.91 3.32
N SER A 2 11.12 -4.96 4.11
CA SER A 2 10.12 -6.01 4.31
C SER A 2 9.10 -5.55 5.35
N VAL A 3 7.83 -5.86 5.12
CA VAL A 3 6.78 -5.75 6.14
C VAL A 3 6.09 -7.09 6.22
N THR A 4 5.88 -7.58 7.44
CA THR A 4 5.09 -8.78 7.71
C THR A 4 3.79 -8.35 8.37
N VAL A 5 2.67 -8.89 7.90
CA VAL A 5 1.34 -8.60 8.45
C VAL A 5 0.74 -9.88 8.98
N GLU A 6 0.30 -9.86 10.23
CA GLU A 6 -0.49 -10.92 10.83
C GLU A 6 -1.89 -10.41 11.13
N GLN A 7 -2.91 -11.10 10.61
CA GLN A 7 -4.30 -10.71 10.82
C GLN A 7 -4.71 -10.97 12.27
N ALA A 8 -5.49 -10.06 12.84
CA ALA A 8 -6.08 -10.25 14.16
C ALA A 8 -7.12 -11.38 14.16
N ALA A 9 -7.42 -11.93 15.33
CA ALA A 9 -8.45 -12.96 15.48
C ALA A 9 -9.86 -12.43 15.14
N ASP A 10 -10.14 -11.16 15.48
CA ASP A 10 -11.32 -10.43 15.04
C ASP A 10 -10.92 -9.19 14.23
N PRO A 11 -10.64 -9.36 12.93
CA PRO A 11 -10.09 -8.30 12.09
C PRO A 11 -11.11 -7.19 11.80
N ALA A 12 -12.39 -7.35 12.16
CA ALA A 12 -13.40 -6.31 12.04
C ALA A 12 -13.32 -5.27 13.18
N HIS A 13 -12.72 -5.62 14.32
CA HIS A 13 -12.63 -4.75 15.51
C HIS A 13 -11.19 -4.49 15.96
N THR A 14 -10.25 -5.34 15.54
CA THR A 14 -8.83 -5.26 15.93
C THR A 14 -7.96 -5.04 14.70
N LEU A 15 -7.00 -4.12 14.81
CA LEU A 15 -6.00 -3.89 13.76
C LEU A 15 -5.09 -5.12 13.58
N PRO A 16 -4.58 -5.36 12.36
CA PRO A 16 -3.57 -6.39 12.16
C PRO A 16 -2.30 -6.04 12.96
N ASN A 17 -1.49 -7.04 13.29
CA ASN A 17 -0.11 -6.82 13.73
C ASN A 17 0.74 -6.55 12.51
N VAL A 18 1.46 -5.42 12.50
CA VAL A 18 2.30 -5.02 11.39
C VAL A 18 3.72 -4.94 11.89
N PHE A 19 4.59 -5.75 11.30
CA PHE A 19 6.00 -5.78 11.63
C PHE A 19 6.82 -5.14 10.52
N SER A 20 7.58 -4.10 10.84
CA SER A 20 8.46 -3.41 9.89
C SER A 20 9.92 -3.52 10.34
N ASN A 21 10.84 -3.51 9.38
CA ASN A 21 12.27 -3.50 9.68
C ASN A 21 12.71 -2.25 10.49
N HIS A 22 11.91 -1.19 10.49
CA HIS A 22 12.22 0.05 11.19
C HIS A 22 11.73 0.03 12.64
N ALA A 23 10.48 -0.38 12.87
CA ALA A 23 9.83 -0.30 14.18
C ALA A 23 9.82 -1.63 14.95
N GLY A 24 10.15 -2.75 14.31
CA GLY A 24 9.82 -4.06 14.86
C GLY A 24 8.33 -4.28 14.73
N LEU A 25 7.55 -4.10 15.81
CA LEU A 25 6.09 -4.07 15.78
C LEU A 25 5.61 -2.61 15.74
N GLU A 26 4.76 -2.27 14.79
CA GLU A 26 4.21 -0.91 14.68
C GLU A 26 3.38 -0.55 15.93
N PRO A 27 3.57 0.64 16.55
CA PRO A 27 2.96 0.98 17.84
C PRO A 27 1.42 0.99 17.85
N TRP A 28 0.80 1.22 16.70
CA TRP A 28 -0.65 1.22 16.52
C TRP A 28 -1.22 -0.17 16.24
N SER A 29 -0.38 -1.14 15.86
CA SER A 29 -0.81 -2.45 15.36
C SER A 29 -1.28 -3.38 16.48
N GLY A 30 -2.21 -4.28 16.17
CA GLY A 30 -2.81 -5.19 17.15
C GLY A 30 -3.78 -4.56 18.17
N LYS A 31 -3.97 -3.24 18.14
CA LYS A 31 -4.92 -2.53 19.01
C LYS A 31 -6.36 -2.73 18.54
N ASP A 32 -7.27 -2.74 19.51
CA ASP A 32 -8.70 -2.61 19.22
C ASP A 32 -9.01 -1.17 18.80
N VAL A 33 -10.05 -0.99 17.98
CA VAL A 33 -10.42 0.34 17.45
C VAL A 33 -10.68 1.37 18.55
N ASP A 34 -11.24 0.95 19.69
CA ASP A 34 -11.54 1.83 20.84
C ASP A 34 -10.30 2.24 21.64
N GLN A 35 -9.15 1.60 21.41
CA GLN A 35 -7.86 1.92 22.02
C GLN A 35 -7.04 2.93 21.20
N LEU A 36 -7.51 3.28 20.00
CA LEU A 36 -6.75 4.13 19.08
C LEU A 36 -6.72 5.58 19.53
N THR A 37 -5.50 6.11 19.62
CA THR A 37 -5.26 7.52 19.83
C THR A 37 -5.24 8.29 18.51
N GLN A 38 -5.28 9.62 18.59
CA GLN A 38 -5.11 10.46 17.39
C GLN A 38 -3.73 10.26 16.73
N GLU A 39 -2.69 10.01 17.52
CA GLU A 39 -1.35 9.71 17.04
C GLU A 39 -1.31 8.37 16.29
N ASP A 40 -1.96 7.34 16.83
CA ASP A 40 -2.11 6.04 16.15
C ASP A 40 -2.79 6.22 14.79
N MET A 41 -3.89 6.97 14.74
CA MET A 41 -4.57 7.23 13.47
C MET A 41 -3.66 7.94 12.47
N ALA A 42 -2.92 8.99 12.88
CA ALA A 42 -2.00 9.68 11.99
C ALA A 42 -0.90 8.75 11.41
N MET A 43 -0.37 7.85 12.23
CA MET A 43 0.58 6.83 11.79
C MET A 43 -0.05 5.83 10.81
N ILE A 44 -1.27 5.36 11.10
CA ILE A 44 -2.01 4.46 10.20
C ILE A 44 -2.28 5.13 8.85
N TRP A 45 -2.71 6.39 8.82
CA TRP A 45 -2.95 7.13 7.58
C TRP A 45 -1.67 7.27 6.74
N THR A 46 -0.54 7.55 7.40
CA THR A 46 0.77 7.58 6.75
C THR A 46 1.13 6.21 6.18
N TYR A 47 0.96 5.15 6.96
CA TYR A 47 1.19 3.77 6.54
C TYR A 47 0.36 3.40 5.31
N CYS A 48 -0.97 3.64 5.32
CA CYS A 48 -1.83 3.39 4.17
C CYS A 48 -1.36 4.13 2.92
N SER A 49 -0.92 5.38 3.08
CA SER A 49 -0.51 6.22 1.96
C SER A 49 0.79 5.74 1.34
N GLU A 50 1.82 5.50 2.15
CA GLU A 50 3.14 5.08 1.66
C GLU A 50 3.16 3.62 1.19
N HIS A 51 2.62 2.71 1.99
CA HIS A 51 2.67 1.27 1.70
C HIS A 51 1.65 0.88 0.64
N GLY A 52 0.43 1.42 0.70
CA GLY A 52 -0.58 1.18 -0.34
C GLY A 52 -0.07 1.60 -1.71
N TYR A 53 0.42 2.85 -1.82
CA TYR A 53 1.03 3.34 -3.06
C TYR A 53 2.16 2.46 -3.56
N ARG A 54 3.11 2.12 -2.67
CA ARG A 54 4.28 1.34 -3.05
C ARG A 54 3.91 -0.07 -3.53
N ASP A 55 2.95 -0.71 -2.88
CA ASP A 55 2.48 -2.04 -3.28
C ASP A 55 1.78 -1.98 -4.64
N GLY A 56 0.93 -0.97 -4.88
CA GLY A 56 0.33 -0.73 -6.19
C GLY A 56 1.36 -0.51 -7.29
N TRP A 57 2.36 0.32 -7.03
CA TRP A 57 3.47 0.55 -7.94
C TRP A 57 4.23 -0.75 -8.24
N ASN A 58 4.62 -1.49 -7.19
CA ASN A 58 5.43 -2.70 -7.31
C ASN A 58 4.69 -3.81 -8.03
N ASP A 59 3.41 -4.01 -7.76
CA ASP A 59 2.57 -5.02 -8.39
C ASP A 59 2.43 -4.76 -9.88
N GLU A 60 2.15 -3.51 -10.27
CA GLU A 60 2.08 -3.13 -11.68
C GLU A 60 3.44 -3.28 -12.37
N PHE A 61 4.51 -2.81 -11.74
CA PHE A 61 5.86 -2.90 -12.28
C PHE A 61 6.31 -4.35 -12.44
N SER A 62 5.96 -5.22 -11.49
CA SER A 62 6.28 -6.65 -11.47
C SER A 62 5.30 -7.51 -12.27
N LYS A 63 4.33 -6.90 -12.97
CA LYS A 63 3.30 -7.60 -13.76
C LYS A 63 2.45 -8.59 -12.95
N ARG A 64 2.13 -8.22 -11.71
CA ARG A 64 1.22 -8.92 -10.80
C ARG A 64 0.15 -7.96 -10.26
N PRO A 65 -0.60 -7.26 -11.12
CA PRO A 65 -1.56 -6.25 -10.67
C PRO A 65 -2.65 -6.89 -9.80
N GLY A 66 -2.97 -6.24 -8.69
CA GLY A 66 -4.03 -6.64 -7.78
C GLY A 66 -3.60 -7.51 -6.59
N GLU A 67 -2.36 -8.02 -6.55
CA GLU A 67 -1.91 -8.96 -5.50
C GLU A 67 -1.99 -8.35 -4.09
N GLY A 68 -1.58 -7.08 -3.94
CA GLY A 68 -1.64 -6.32 -2.68
C GLY A 68 -2.86 -5.39 -2.54
N ARG A 69 -3.82 -5.43 -3.48
CA ARG A 69 -4.87 -4.39 -3.56
C ARG A 69 -5.81 -4.36 -2.36
N GLU A 70 -6.16 -5.50 -1.79
CA GLU A 70 -7.07 -5.58 -0.63
C GLU A 70 -6.43 -5.03 0.64
N GLY A 71 -5.10 -5.02 0.71
CA GLY A 71 -4.36 -4.52 1.85
C GLY A 71 -4.55 -5.32 3.13
N PRO A 72 -4.05 -4.79 4.26
CA PRO A 72 -4.04 -5.50 5.52
C PRO A 72 -5.27 -5.25 6.38
N PHE A 73 -6.12 -4.26 6.03
CA PHE A 73 -7.26 -3.84 6.84
C PHE A 73 -8.57 -4.48 6.36
N HIS A 74 -9.32 -5.04 7.31
CA HIS A 74 -10.64 -5.58 7.03
C HIS A 74 -11.63 -4.50 6.59
N ARG A 75 -12.58 -4.87 5.72
CA ARG A 75 -13.55 -3.95 5.12
C ARG A 75 -14.56 -3.34 6.10
N GLN A 76 -14.70 -3.91 7.29
CA GLN A 76 -15.57 -3.40 8.34
C GLN A 76 -14.82 -2.64 9.43
N LEU A 77 -13.49 -2.76 9.48
CA LEU A 77 -12.67 -2.09 10.48
C LEU A 77 -12.80 -0.58 10.28
N PHE A 78 -13.15 0.14 11.35
CA PHE A 78 -13.36 1.59 11.33
C PHE A 78 -14.36 2.02 10.23
N GLY A 79 -15.45 1.27 10.06
CA GLY A 79 -16.45 1.54 9.02
C GLY A 79 -15.94 1.36 7.58
N GLY A 80 -14.76 0.77 7.40
CA GLY A 80 -14.12 0.53 6.11
C GLY A 80 -13.21 1.65 5.62
N GLU A 81 -13.02 2.72 6.39
CA GLU A 81 -12.22 3.89 5.96
C GLU A 81 -10.76 3.53 5.70
N LEU A 82 -10.14 2.72 6.57
CA LEU A 82 -8.74 2.31 6.42
C LEU A 82 -8.53 1.44 5.17
N HIS A 83 -9.47 0.54 4.89
CA HIS A 83 -9.47 -0.26 3.68
C HIS A 83 -9.61 0.61 2.43
N ALA A 84 -10.53 1.58 2.45
CA ALA A 84 -10.74 2.51 1.34
C ALA A 84 -9.50 3.38 1.09
N GLN A 85 -8.84 3.89 2.14
CA GLN A 85 -7.62 4.66 2.01
C GLN A 85 -6.48 3.83 1.43
N TRP A 86 -6.31 2.58 1.89
CA TRP A 86 -5.32 1.68 1.31
C TRP A 86 -5.55 1.50 -0.19
N GLN A 87 -6.78 1.13 -0.59
CA GLN A 87 -7.14 0.90 -1.99
C GLN A 87 -6.92 2.14 -2.85
N HIS A 88 -7.30 3.32 -2.35
CA HIS A 88 -7.08 4.59 -3.06
C HIS A 88 -5.61 4.81 -3.40
N ASN A 89 -4.71 4.62 -2.42
CA ASN A 89 -3.28 4.82 -2.63
C ASN A 89 -2.67 3.71 -3.49
N TYR A 90 -3.11 2.47 -3.31
CA TYR A 90 -2.73 1.36 -4.18
C TYR A 90 -3.06 1.65 -5.65
N ASP A 91 -4.31 2.02 -5.93
CA ASP A 91 -4.77 2.31 -7.28
C ASP A 91 -3.98 3.49 -7.89
N HIS A 92 -3.65 4.51 -7.07
CA HIS A 92 -2.79 5.62 -7.48
C HIS A 92 -1.37 5.16 -7.85
N GLY A 93 -0.72 4.34 -7.02
CA GLY A 93 0.62 3.82 -7.31
C GLY A 93 0.66 2.93 -8.55
N ALA A 94 -0.36 2.09 -8.73
CA ALA A 94 -0.50 1.24 -9.92
C ALA A 94 -0.74 2.07 -11.19
N GLU A 95 -1.54 3.14 -11.12
CA GLU A 95 -1.71 4.07 -12.23
C GLU A 95 -0.40 4.77 -12.61
N GLU A 96 0.36 5.25 -11.62
CA GLU A 96 1.62 5.94 -11.88
C GLU A 96 2.66 5.01 -12.50
N ALA A 97 2.77 3.76 -12.02
CA ALA A 97 3.63 2.74 -12.61
C ALA A 97 3.24 2.41 -14.06
N ARG A 98 1.93 2.28 -14.35
CA ARG A 98 1.43 2.10 -15.74
C ARG A 98 1.85 3.25 -16.63
N ASN A 99 1.67 4.48 -16.15
CA ASN A 99 2.02 5.69 -16.90
C ASN A 99 3.53 5.80 -17.12
N ALA A 100 4.35 5.43 -16.13
CA ALA A 100 5.81 5.38 -16.27
C ALA A 100 6.25 4.32 -17.28
N GLY A 101 5.64 3.13 -17.26
CA GLY A 101 5.90 2.06 -18.23
C GLY A 101 5.45 2.38 -19.66
N ALA A 102 4.30 3.06 -19.82
CA ALA A 102 3.81 3.55 -21.11
C ALA A 102 4.69 4.65 -21.70
N ARG A 103 5.36 5.42 -20.83
CA ARG A 103 6.41 6.41 -21.19
C ARG A 103 7.79 5.77 -21.34
N GLY A 104 7.88 4.45 -21.56
CA GLY A 104 9.13 3.71 -21.79
C GLY A 104 10.14 4.51 -22.62
N PRO A 105 11.45 4.32 -22.36
CA PRO A 105 12.50 5.26 -22.75
C PRO A 105 12.22 5.71 -24.16
N LYS A 106 11.99 7.03 -24.38
CA LYS A 106 11.84 7.59 -25.71
C LYS A 106 12.96 6.98 -26.51
N SER A 107 12.67 5.98 -27.34
CA SER A 107 13.68 5.36 -28.16
C SER A 107 14.24 6.55 -28.90
N ALA A 108 15.51 6.87 -28.61
CA ALA A 108 16.26 7.77 -29.43
C ALA A 108 15.96 7.27 -30.82
N ARG A 109 15.19 8.06 -31.59
CA ARG A 109 14.97 7.80 -33.00
C ARG A 109 16.39 7.60 -33.50
N LEU A 110 16.74 6.36 -33.83
CA LEU A 110 17.83 6.10 -34.73
C LEU A 110 17.41 6.91 -35.95
N VAL A 111 18.02 8.09 -36.06
CA VAL A 111 18.04 8.86 -37.27
C VAL A 111 18.65 7.88 -38.25
N GLY A 112 17.80 7.26 -39.05
CA GLY A 112 18.24 6.42 -40.13
C GLY A 112 19.16 7.28 -40.98
N ASP A 113 20.37 6.78 -41.20
CA ASP A 113 21.17 7.23 -42.31
C ASP A 113 20.34 7.12 -43.59
N PRO A 114 20.51 8.07 -44.51
CA PRO A 114 20.62 7.67 -45.88
C PRO A 114 21.87 8.26 -46.55
N LEU A 115 22.66 7.32 -47.07
CA LEU A 115 23.60 7.36 -48.21
C LEU A 115 24.95 8.05 -48.01
#